data_AF-A0A6G2QF85-F1
#
_entry.id   AF-A0A6G2QF85-F1
#
_cell.length_a   1.000
_cell.length_b   1.000
_cell.length_c   1.000
_cell.angle_alpha   90.00
_cell.angle_beta   90.00
_cell.angle_gamma   90.00
#
_symmetry.space_group_name_H-M   'P 1'
#
loop_
_entity.id
_entity.type
_entity.pdbx_description
1 polymer ?
#
loop_
_entity_poly.entity_id
_entity_poly.type
_entity_poly.pdbx_seq_one_letter_code
_entity_poly.pdbx_strand_id
1 'polypeptide(L)'
;MSTEPPETTEDAEPEGAPAEGAQDSRAAQDSEAAGTQDSEAAAAQVSEAEAELAAQRLERERIEQRKAQRQAPIEAGAKLSGRAADLLAAVRAVESGEKPAATVFEEARPAPRR
;
A
#
# COMPACT_ATOMS: atom_id res chain seq x y z
N MET A 1 33.24 -6.34 34.36
CA MET A 1 33.13 -5.09 33.59
C MET A 1 31.65 -4.73 33.53
N SER A 2 31.21 -3.91 34.49
CA SER A 2 29.91 -3.24 34.47
C SER A 2 30.08 -1.91 33.75
N THR A 3 29.19 -1.61 32.83
CA THR A 3 28.75 -0.23 32.53
C THR A 3 27.27 -0.32 32.18
N GLU A 4 26.45 0.24 33.06
CA GLU A 4 25.01 0.48 32.94
C GLU A 4 24.67 1.44 31.78
N PRO A 5 23.41 1.42 31.31
CA PRO A 5 22.81 2.50 30.51
C PRO A 5 22.47 3.70 31.39
N PRO A 6 22.35 4.91 30.81
CA PRO A 6 21.13 5.68 31.08
C PRO A 6 20.63 6.43 29.81
N GLU A 7 19.33 6.35 29.52
CA GLU A 7 18.26 7.32 29.86
C GLU A 7 18.21 8.47 28.83
N THR A 8 17.15 8.60 28.01
CA THR A 8 15.83 9.20 28.30
C THR A 8 15.79 10.62 27.70
N THR A 9 14.56 11.10 27.50
CA THR A 9 14.16 12.49 27.26
C THR A 9 13.87 12.75 25.77
N GLU A 10 12.65 12.51 25.30
CA GLU A 10 11.49 13.41 25.50
C GLU A 10 11.74 14.73 24.77
N ASP A 11 11.43 14.75 23.46
CA ASP A 11 11.16 16.01 22.77
C ASP A 11 9.66 16.27 22.95
N ALA A 12 9.32 16.73 24.15
CA ALA A 12 8.06 17.39 24.42
C ALA A 12 8.29 18.90 24.22
N GLU A 13 7.49 19.48 23.33
CA GLU A 13 7.30 20.92 23.12
C GLU A 13 7.11 21.67 24.46
N PRO A 14 7.42 22.97 24.54
CA PRO A 14 6.29 23.90 24.42
C PRO A 14 6.60 25.35 23.92
N GLU A 15 5.49 25.97 23.49
CA GLU A 15 5.08 27.35 23.75
C GLU A 15 5.64 28.52 22.93
N GLY A 16 4.73 29.08 22.14
CA GLY A 16 4.66 30.51 21.82
C GLY A 16 3.20 30.94 21.66
N ALA A 17 2.58 31.41 22.73
CA ALA A 17 1.34 32.20 22.74
C ALA A 17 1.63 33.56 23.41
N PRO A 18 0.76 34.61 23.37
CA PRO A 18 -0.50 34.80 22.65
C PRO A 18 -0.53 36.14 21.86
N ALA A 19 -1.56 36.38 21.04
CA ALA A 19 -1.96 37.74 20.67
C ALA A 19 -3.49 37.84 20.62
N GLU A 20 -4.01 38.62 21.56
CA GLU A 20 -5.42 39.01 21.67
C GLU A 20 -5.87 39.81 20.44
N GLY A 21 -7.08 39.52 19.97
CA GLY A 21 -7.77 40.27 18.93
C GLY A 21 -9.27 40.16 19.15
N ALA A 22 -9.81 41.14 19.86
CA ALA A 22 -11.20 41.21 20.28
C ALA A 22 -12.17 41.46 19.11
N GLN A 23 -13.43 41.13 19.39
CA GLN A 23 -14.67 41.63 18.76
C GLN A 23 -15.07 40.98 17.42
N ASP A 24 -16.16 40.21 17.42
CA ASP A 24 -17.49 40.80 17.23
C ASP A 24 -18.58 39.76 17.52
N SER A 25 -19.25 39.95 18.66
CA SER A 25 -20.51 39.29 18.99
C SER A 25 -21.62 39.89 18.13
N ARG A 26 -21.80 39.40 16.90
CA ARG A 26 -22.98 39.75 16.10
C ARG A 26 -23.30 38.74 14.99
N ALA A 27 -24.11 37.74 15.34
CA ALA A 27 -25.21 37.21 14.53
C ALA A 27 -25.76 35.92 15.16
N ALA A 28 -26.28 36.01 16.38
CA ALA A 28 -27.24 35.02 16.86
C ALA A 28 -28.60 35.36 16.27
N GLN A 29 -28.81 35.04 14.99
CA GLN A 29 -30.12 35.02 14.32
C GLN A 29 -30.02 34.50 12.87
N ASP A 30 -29.41 33.33 12.66
CA ASP A 30 -29.70 32.49 11.47
C ASP A 30 -29.30 31.00 11.66
N SER A 31 -29.29 30.49 12.90
CA SER A 31 -28.65 29.21 13.24
C SER A 31 -29.55 27.98 13.19
N GLU A 32 -30.78 28.07 12.68
CA GLU A 32 -31.67 26.89 12.60
C GLU A 32 -31.65 26.19 11.24
N ALA A 33 -31.18 26.84 10.17
CA ALA A 33 -31.00 26.22 8.85
C ALA A 33 -29.55 25.80 8.55
N ALA A 34 -28.55 26.46 9.17
CA ALA A 34 -27.13 26.16 8.97
C ALA A 34 -26.67 24.88 9.70
N GLY A 35 -27.26 24.56 10.85
CA GLY A 35 -26.85 23.38 11.64
C GLY A 35 -27.22 22.04 11.00
N THR A 36 -28.26 21.99 10.16
CA THR A 36 -28.69 20.75 9.50
C THR A 36 -27.82 20.41 8.29
N GLN A 37 -27.44 21.41 7.48
CA GLN A 37 -26.53 21.21 6.35
C GLN A 37 -25.11 20.84 6.78
N ASP A 38 -24.61 21.45 7.86
CA ASP A 38 -23.29 21.14 8.41
C ASP A 38 -23.25 19.73 9.03
N SER A 39 -24.33 19.31 9.68
CA SER A 39 -24.45 17.96 10.24
C SER A 39 -24.59 16.87 9.18
N GLU A 40 -25.23 17.16 8.05
CA GLU A 40 -25.36 16.23 6.91
C GLU A 40 -24.04 16.11 6.13
N ALA A 41 -23.30 17.21 5.99
CA ALA A 41 -21.94 17.20 5.43
C ALA A 41 -20.97 16.42 6.33
N ALA A 42 -21.05 16.60 7.65
CA ALA A 42 -20.25 15.82 8.61
C ALA A 42 -20.58 14.31 8.55
N ALA A 43 -21.86 13.94 8.44
CA ALA A 43 -22.26 12.53 8.30
C ALA A 43 -21.76 11.91 6.98
N ALA A 44 -21.77 12.67 5.88
CA ALA A 44 -21.21 12.24 4.60
C ALA A 44 -19.69 12.02 4.69
N GLN A 45 -18.95 12.90 5.36
CA GLN A 45 -17.50 12.75 5.57
C GLN A 45 -17.15 11.50 6.38
N VAL A 46 -17.94 11.18 7.41
CA VAL A 46 -17.77 9.93 8.19
C VAL A 46 -17.99 8.71 7.29
N SER A 47 -19.02 8.75 6.43
CA SER A 47 -19.33 7.65 5.50
C SER A 47 -18.24 7.44 4.44
N GLU A 48 -17.66 8.52 3.90
CA GLU A 48 -16.53 8.46 2.96
C GLU A 48 -15.27 7.89 3.63
N ALA A 49 -14.96 8.34 4.86
CA ALA A 49 -13.83 7.82 5.63
C ALA A 49 -13.99 6.32 5.95
N GLU A 50 -15.21 5.86 6.26
CA GLU A 50 -15.50 4.45 6.47
C GLU A 50 -15.32 3.62 5.18
N ALA A 51 -15.75 4.15 4.04
CA ALA A 51 -15.57 3.52 2.74
C ALA A 51 -14.09 3.38 2.37
N GLU A 52 -13.28 4.41 2.65
CA GLU A 52 -11.83 4.36 2.44
C GLU A 52 -11.14 3.34 3.34
N LEU A 53 -11.51 3.27 4.62
CA LEU A 53 -10.98 2.27 5.53
C LEU A 53 -11.35 0.84 5.11
N ALA A 54 -12.57 0.64 4.60
CA ALA A 54 -12.98 -0.65 4.04
C ALA A 54 -12.17 -1.02 2.79
N ALA A 55 -11.92 -0.07 1.88
CA ALA A 55 -11.09 -0.28 0.70
C ALA A 55 -9.64 -0.66 1.06
N GLN A 56 -9.05 0.02 2.04
CA GLN A 56 -7.70 -0.28 2.53
C GLN A 56 -7.60 -1.69 3.12
N ARG A 57 -8.60 -2.13 3.90
CA ARG A 57 -8.64 -3.49 4.46
C ARG A 57 -8.66 -4.54 3.36
N LEU A 58 -9.51 -4.37 2.35
CA LEU A 58 -9.58 -5.27 1.19
C LEU A 58 -8.26 -5.33 0.41
N GLU A 59 -7.58 -4.20 0.23
CA GLU A 59 -6.27 -4.18 -0.44
C GLU A 59 -5.21 -4.90 0.38
N ARG A 60 -5.14 -4.65 1.69
CA ARG A 60 -4.21 -5.36 2.59
C ARG A 60 -4.45 -6.86 2.56
N GLU A 61 -5.70 -7.29 2.62
CA GLU A 61 -6.07 -8.70 2.54
C GLU A 61 -5.60 -9.33 1.21
N ARG A 62 -5.81 -8.65 0.07
CA ARG A 62 -5.33 -9.12 -1.24
C ARG A 62 -3.80 -9.21 -1.30
N ILE A 63 -3.11 -8.27 -0.66
CA ILE A 63 -1.63 -8.29 -0.59
C ILE A 63 -1.18 -9.47 0.28
N GLU A 64 -1.80 -9.70 1.43
CA GLU A 64 -1.48 -10.81 2.32
C GLU A 64 -1.71 -12.17 1.65
N GLN A 65 -2.85 -12.35 0.96
CA GLN A 65 -3.11 -13.57 0.19
C GLN A 65 -2.04 -13.79 -0.88
N ARG A 66 -1.68 -12.76 -1.67
CA ARG A 66 -0.62 -12.87 -2.68
C ARG A 66 0.76 -13.12 -2.08
N LYS A 67 1.06 -12.53 -0.91
CA LYS A 67 2.31 -12.76 -0.18
C LYS A 67 2.37 -14.21 0.32
N ALA A 68 1.31 -14.71 0.95
CA ALA A 68 1.22 -16.08 1.44
C ALA A 68 1.44 -17.10 0.31
N GLN A 69 0.84 -16.87 -0.87
CA GLN A 69 1.05 -17.73 -2.05
C GLN A 69 2.50 -17.73 -2.57
N ARG A 70 3.25 -16.64 -2.39
CA ARG A 70 4.61 -16.47 -2.93
C ARG A 70 5.73 -16.72 -1.92
N GLN A 71 5.43 -16.62 -0.63
CA GLN A 71 6.40 -16.80 0.46
C GLN A 71 6.69 -18.26 0.78
N ALA A 72 5.89 -19.20 0.27
CA ALA A 72 6.15 -20.62 0.48
C ALA A 72 7.54 -21.00 -0.06
N PRO A 73 8.35 -21.75 0.72
CA PRO A 73 9.60 -22.31 0.22
C PRO A 73 9.37 -23.17 -1.03
N ILE A 74 10.33 -23.14 -1.95
CA ILE A 74 10.29 -24.01 -3.12
C ILE A 74 10.68 -25.43 -2.68
N GLU A 75 9.84 -26.42 -2.98
CA GLU A 75 10.14 -27.82 -2.69
C GLU A 75 11.39 -28.29 -3.46
N ALA A 76 12.34 -28.88 -2.74
CA ALA A 76 13.55 -29.43 -3.35
C ALA A 76 13.19 -30.56 -4.32
N GLY A 77 13.71 -30.51 -5.55
CA GLY A 77 13.44 -31.51 -6.57
C GLY A 77 12.13 -31.29 -7.37
N ALA A 78 11.40 -30.19 -7.11
CA ALA A 78 10.31 -29.79 -7.98
C ALA A 78 10.81 -29.63 -9.43
N LYS A 79 10.14 -30.30 -10.37
CA LYS A 79 10.53 -30.28 -11.79
C LYS A 79 10.07 -28.98 -12.44
N LEU A 80 10.98 -28.32 -13.14
CA LEU A 80 10.63 -27.20 -14.01
C LEU A 80 9.88 -27.74 -15.23
N SER A 81 8.81 -27.05 -15.63
CA SER A 81 7.96 -27.45 -16.74
C SER A 81 7.57 -26.24 -17.59
N GLY A 82 7.10 -26.51 -18.81
CA GLY A 82 6.73 -25.49 -19.79
C GLY A 82 7.86 -24.49 -20.02
N ARG A 83 7.51 -23.19 -19.99
CA ARG A 83 8.44 -22.11 -20.32
C ARG A 83 9.70 -22.08 -19.46
N ALA A 84 9.61 -22.43 -18.18
CA ALA A 84 10.78 -22.45 -17.32
C ALA A 84 11.79 -23.52 -17.73
N ALA A 85 11.32 -24.68 -18.18
CA ALA A 85 12.17 -25.75 -18.71
C ALA A 85 12.80 -25.33 -20.05
N ASP A 86 12.02 -24.70 -20.93
CA ASP A 86 12.50 -24.21 -22.22
C ASP A 86 13.61 -23.17 -22.05
N LEU A 87 13.44 -22.24 -21.10
CA LEU A 87 14.44 -21.22 -20.78
C LEU A 87 15.75 -21.86 -20.27
N LEU A 88 15.69 -22.88 -19.40
CA LEU A 88 16.90 -23.59 -18.98
C LEU A 88 17.56 -24.37 -20.11
N ALA A 89 16.79 -24.98 -21.02
CA ALA A 89 17.34 -25.64 -22.19
C ALA A 89 18.07 -24.64 -23.10
N ALA A 90 17.52 -23.43 -23.27
CA ALA A 90 18.16 -22.36 -23.99
C ALA A 90 19.49 -21.92 -23.35
N VAL A 91 19.55 -21.82 -22.00
CA VAL A 91 20.80 -21.53 -21.29
C VAL A 91 21.85 -22.60 -21.56
N ARG A 92 21.49 -23.89 -21.46
CA ARG A 92 22.42 -25.00 -21.74
C ARG A 92 22.93 -25.00 -23.18
N ALA A 93 22.08 -24.66 -24.15
CA ALA A 93 22.49 -24.52 -25.56
C ALA A 93 23.54 -23.40 -25.72
N VAL A 94 23.35 -22.27 -25.05
CA VAL A 94 24.34 -21.17 -25.06
C VAL A 94 25.66 -21.64 -24.44
N GLU A 95 25.62 -22.39 -23.34
CA GLU A 95 26.81 -22.95 -22.70
C GLU A 95 27.53 -23.99 -23.57
N SER A 96 26.81 -24.73 -24.42
CA SER A 96 27.40 -25.67 -25.38
C SER A 96 27.85 -25.03 -26.70
N GLY A 97 27.65 -23.72 -26.88
CA GLY A 97 27.95 -23.01 -28.13
C GLY A 97 26.92 -23.22 -29.24
N GLU A 98 25.76 -23.80 -28.91
CA GLU A 98 24.63 -23.94 -29.81
C GLU A 98 23.72 -22.69 -29.77
N LYS A 99 22.95 -22.49 -30.85
CA LYS A 99 21.99 -21.39 -30.91
C LYS A 99 20.65 -21.82 -30.31
N PRO A 100 20.15 -21.16 -29.25
CA PRO A 100 18.84 -21.46 -28.68
C PRO A 100 17.70 -21.13 -29.65
N ALA A 101 16.58 -21.85 -29.55
CA ALA A 101 15.40 -21.62 -30.37
C ALA A 101 14.79 -20.23 -30.10
N ALA A 102 14.55 -19.45 -31.15
CA ALA A 102 14.09 -18.05 -31.06
C ALA A 102 12.73 -17.90 -30.35
N THR A 103 11.86 -18.90 -30.48
CA THR A 103 10.54 -18.96 -29.84
C THR A 103 10.62 -18.98 -28.30
N VAL A 104 11.76 -19.36 -27.73
CA VAL A 104 12.03 -19.34 -26.28
C VAL A 104 12.15 -17.92 -25.73
N PHE A 105 12.23 -16.90 -26.58
CA PHE A 105 12.30 -15.50 -26.17
C PHE A 105 11.09 -14.67 -26.61
N GLU A 106 10.15 -15.25 -27.37
CA GLU A 106 8.92 -14.55 -27.72
C GLU A 106 8.04 -14.38 -26.48
N GLU A 107 7.68 -13.13 -26.16
CA GLU A 107 6.71 -12.81 -25.12
C GLU A 107 5.28 -13.10 -25.59
N ALA A 108 4.41 -13.49 -24.65
CA ALA A 108 2.99 -13.64 -24.94
C ALA A 108 2.41 -12.29 -25.37
N ARG A 109 1.67 -12.26 -26.50
CA ARG A 109 1.09 -11.01 -27.01
C ARG A 109 0.20 -10.37 -25.93
N PRO A 110 0.29 -9.04 -25.74
CA PRO A 110 -0.56 -8.35 -24.80
C PRO A 110 -2.03 -8.60 -25.15
N ALA A 111 -2.85 -8.83 -24.12
CA ALA A 111 -4.28 -9.03 -24.31
C ALA A 111 -4.90 -7.80 -24.99
N PRO A 112 -5.89 -7.97 -25.89
CA PRO A 112 -6.53 -6.86 -26.57
C PRO A 112 -7.16 -5.91 -25.55
N ARG A 113 -6.88 -4.60 -25.71
CA ARG A 113 -7.52 -3.56 -24.90
C ARG A 113 -9.01 -3.53 -25.25
N ARG A 114 -9.87 -3.52 -24.22
CA ARG A 114 -11.32 -3.32 -24.36
C ARG A 114 -11.66 -1.88 -24.01
#